data_AF-A0A076N6V2-F1
#
_entry.id   AF-A0A076N6V2-F1
#
_cell.length_a   1.000
_cell.length_b   1.000
_cell.length_c   1.000
_cell.angle_alpha   90.00
_cell.angle_beta   90.00
_cell.angle_gamma   90.00
#
_symmetry.space_group_name_H-M   'P 1'
#
loop_
_entity.id
_entity.type
_entity.pdbx_description
1 polymer ?
#
loop_
_entity_poly.entity_id
_entity_poly.type
_entity_poly.pdbx_seq_one_letter_code
_entity_poly.pdbx_strand_id
1 'polypeptide(L)'
;MRADYLRTAGDLVVGAGTISATMRGALAGIEPTGKSFELPFACHWQVHDGLIAHERFFFDFHWMCEQLGLSTDEAGKRFTEWREVA
;
A
#
# COMPACT_ATOMS: atom_id res chain seq x y z
N MET A 1 -3.13 -7.01 -8.81
CA MET A 1 -2.14 -7.42 -7.81
C MET A 1 -1.54 -8.74 -8.26
N ARG A 2 -0.22 -8.86 -8.21
CA ARG A 2 0.52 -10.11 -8.43
C ARG A 2 1.29 -10.41 -7.15
N ALA A 3 1.09 -11.60 -6.58
CA ALA A 3 1.86 -12.07 -5.43
C ALA A 3 2.96 -13.00 -5.93
N ASP A 4 4.21 -12.62 -5.67
CA ASP A 4 5.40 -13.32 -6.17
C ASP A 4 6.07 -14.16 -5.07
N TYR A 5 5.74 -13.85 -3.81
CA TYR A 5 6.26 -14.53 -2.62
C TYR A 5 5.14 -14.74 -1.62
N LEU A 6 5.09 -15.95 -1.04
CA LEU A 6 4.20 -16.31 0.05
C LEU A 6 4.88 -17.36 0.93
N ARG A 7 4.96 -17.13 2.23
CA ARG A 7 5.51 -18.08 3.22
C ARG A 7 4.70 -18.03 4.51
N THR A 8 4.70 -19.15 5.21
CA THR A 8 4.02 -19.34 6.51
C THR A 8 5.06 -19.62 7.59
N ALA A 9 4.83 -19.08 8.79
CA ALA A 9 5.60 -19.36 10.00
C ALA A 9 4.66 -19.38 11.21
N GLY A 10 4.16 -20.58 11.56
CA GLY A 10 3.03 -20.70 12.50
C GLY A 10 1.81 -19.97 11.97
N ASP A 11 1.23 -19.10 12.79
CA ASP A 11 0.05 -18.29 12.46
C ASP A 11 0.37 -17.03 11.64
N LEU A 12 1.64 -16.79 11.32
CA LEU A 12 2.06 -15.68 10.47
C LEU A 12 2.15 -16.12 9.00
N VAL A 13 1.49 -15.38 8.13
CA VAL A 13 1.67 -15.43 6.68
C VAL A 13 2.39 -14.16 6.22
N VAL A 14 3.47 -14.32 5.47
CA VAL A 14 4.21 -13.22 4.84
C VAL A 14 4.05 -13.32 3.34
N GLY A 15 3.54 -12.28 2.70
CA GLY A 15 3.43 -12.16 1.25
C GLY A 15 4.16 -10.94 0.72
N ALA A 16 4.62 -11.00 -0.53
CA ALA A 16 5.15 -9.85 -1.24
C ALA A 16 4.82 -9.93 -2.73
N GLY A 17 4.81 -8.78 -3.39
CA GLY A 17 4.53 -8.67 -4.81
C GLY A 17 4.32 -7.24 -5.27
N THR A 18 3.56 -7.07 -6.35
CA THR A 18 3.32 -5.77 -6.98
C THR A 18 1.84 -5.54 -7.24
N ILE A 19 1.35 -4.35 -6.90
CA ILE A 19 0.02 -3.86 -7.29
C ILE A 19 0.19 -2.91 -8.48
N SER A 20 -0.48 -3.18 -9.60
CA SER A 20 -0.58 -2.23 -10.72
C SER A 20 -1.96 -1.61 -10.71
N ALA A 21 -2.05 -0.28 -10.78
CA ALA A 21 -3.31 0.47 -10.71
C ALA A 21 -3.24 1.80 -11.47
N THR A 22 -4.38 2.47 -11.62
CA THR A 22 -4.49 3.85 -12.13
C THR A 22 -5.16 4.72 -11.07
N MET A 23 -4.57 5.85 -10.71
CA MET A 23 -5.13 6.78 -9.72
C MET A 23 -6.28 7.60 -10.33
N ARG A 24 -7.49 7.05 -10.23
CA ARG A 24 -8.72 7.68 -10.75
C ARG A 24 -9.51 8.46 -9.70
N GLY A 25 -9.29 8.17 -8.42
CA GLY A 25 -9.90 8.87 -7.29
C GLY A 25 -8.87 9.65 -6.48
N ALA A 26 -9.36 10.57 -5.65
CA ALA A 26 -8.52 11.26 -4.70
C ALA A 26 -7.93 10.28 -3.67
N LEU A 27 -6.70 10.55 -3.22
CA LEU A 27 -5.99 9.74 -2.24
C LEU A 27 -5.53 10.63 -1.10
N ALA A 28 -6.12 10.50 0.09
CA ALA A 28 -5.78 11.33 1.25
C ALA A 28 -5.80 12.85 0.94
N GLY A 29 -6.81 13.32 0.20
CA GLY A 29 -6.93 14.73 -0.22
C GLY A 29 -6.01 15.14 -1.38
N ILE A 30 -5.20 14.23 -1.92
CA ILE A 30 -4.44 14.45 -3.16
C ILE A 30 -5.38 14.19 -4.34
N GLU A 31 -5.50 15.18 -5.23
CA GLU A 31 -6.32 15.09 -6.45
C GLU A 31 -5.87 13.92 -7.36
N PRO A 32 -6.82 13.27 -8.07
CA PRO A 32 -6.51 12.17 -8.97
C PRO A 32 -5.58 12.63 -10.11
N THR A 33 -4.44 11.95 -10.26
CA THR A 33 -3.46 12.28 -11.31
C THR A 33 -3.81 11.66 -12.67
N GLY A 34 -4.70 10.66 -12.70
CA GLY A 34 -5.04 9.89 -13.91
C GLY A 34 -3.92 8.95 -14.39
N LYS A 35 -2.76 8.94 -13.73
CA LYS A 35 -1.61 8.12 -14.11
C LYS A 35 -1.71 6.70 -13.56
N SER A 36 -1.08 5.77 -14.27
CA SER A 36 -0.87 4.41 -13.80
C SER A 36 0.42 4.29 -13.00
N PHE A 37 0.44 3.39 -12.03
CA PHE A 37 1.60 3.12 -11.19
C PHE A 37 1.69 1.62 -10.85
N GLU A 38 2.90 1.19 -10.55
CA GLU A 38 3.20 -0.08 -9.89
C GLU A 38 3.65 0.17 -8.45
N LEU A 39 3.13 -0.61 -7.51
CA LEU A 39 3.37 -0.50 -6.08
C LEU A 39 3.90 -1.83 -5.54
N PRO A 40 5.23 -1.97 -5.42
CA PRO A 40 5.85 -3.05 -4.68
C PRO A 40 5.37 -3.04 -3.22
N PHE A 41 5.03 -4.20 -2.70
CA PHE A 41 4.54 -4.36 -1.34
C PHE A 41 5.07 -5.62 -0.67
N ALA A 42 5.06 -5.59 0.67
CA ALA A 42 5.14 -6.74 1.54
C ALA A 42 4.03 -6.64 2.57
N CYS A 43 3.45 -7.77 2.95
CA CYS A 43 2.36 -7.80 3.91
C CYS A 43 2.54 -8.96 4.89
N HIS A 44 2.26 -8.66 6.16
CA HIS A 44 2.24 -9.64 7.24
C HIS A 44 0.79 -9.81 7.70
N TRP A 45 0.30 -11.04 7.63
CA TRP A 45 -1.02 -11.41 8.12
C TRP A 45 -0.89 -12.37 9.30
N GLN A 46 -1.45 -12.01 10.45
CA GLN A 46 -1.69 -12.97 11.54
C GLN A 46 -3.01 -13.67 11.26
N VAL A 47 -2.99 -15.00 11.21
CA VAL A 47 -4.14 -15.84 10.88
C VAL A 47 -4.59 -16.58 12.14
N HIS A 48 -5.87 -16.44 12.48
CA HIS A 48 -6.50 -17.14 13.60
C HIS A 48 -7.80 -17.77 13.10
N ASP A 49 -8.01 -19.06 13.39
CA ASP A 49 -9.19 -19.83 12.95
C ASP A 49 -9.47 -19.72 11.43
N GLY A 50 -8.39 -19.70 10.63
CA GLY A 50 -8.47 -19.60 9.17
C GLY A 50 -8.83 -18.20 8.64
N LEU A 51 -8.90 -17.18 9.50
CA LEU A 51 -9.20 -15.80 9.17
C LEU A 51 -7.99 -14.90 9.40
N ILE A 52 -7.84 -13.85 8.58
CA ILE A 52 -6.85 -12.79 8.82
C ILE A 52 -7.34 -11.97 10.01
N ALA A 53 -6.68 -12.12 11.16
CA ALA A 53 -7.00 -11.41 12.39
C ALA A 53 -6.28 -10.06 12.48
N HIS A 54 -5.10 -9.93 11.87
CA HIS A 54 -4.34 -8.68 11.84
C HIS A 54 -3.52 -8.55 10.55
N GLU A 55 -3.42 -7.34 10.01
CA GLU A 55 -2.62 -7.01 8.83
C GLU A 55 -1.58 -5.93 9.14
N ARG A 56 -0.35 -6.09 8.62
CA ARG A 56 0.61 -4.99 8.45
C ARG A 56 1.06 -4.93 7.01
N PHE A 57 0.63 -3.89 6.31
CA PHE A 57 0.93 -3.66 4.90
C PHE A 57 2.06 -2.63 4.76
N PHE A 58 3.14 -3.04 4.12
CA PHE A 58 4.30 -2.22 3.81
C PHE A 58 4.38 -2.07 2.30
N PHE A 59 4.69 -0.88 1.82
CA PHE A 59 4.78 -0.62 0.39
C PHE A 59 5.78 0.49 0.12
N ASP A 60 6.33 0.48 -1.10
CA ASP A 60 7.23 1.54 -1.53
C ASP A 60 6.42 2.78 -1.96
N PHE A 61 6.13 3.61 -0.96
CA PHE A 61 5.39 4.85 -1.18
C PHE A 61 6.15 5.85 -2.04
N HIS A 62 7.47 5.87 -1.95
CA HIS A 62 8.30 6.77 -2.73
C HIS A 62 8.21 6.44 -4.22
N TRP A 63 8.37 5.15 -4.57
CA TRP A 63 8.24 4.66 -5.94
C TRP A 63 6.86 4.96 -6.55
N MET A 64 5.80 4.85 -5.74
CA MET A 64 4.46 5.24 -6.17
C MET A 64 4.38 6.74 -6.48
N CYS A 65 4.90 7.58 -5.60
CA CYS A 65 4.89 9.03 -5.77
C CYS A 65 5.65 9.47 -7.03
N GLU A 66 6.82 8.89 -7.31
CA GLU A 66 7.60 9.19 -8.50
C GLU A 66 6.80 8.95 -9.79
N GLN A 67 6.15 7.79 -9.91
CA GLN A 67 5.33 7.45 -11.09
C GLN A 67 4.11 8.36 -11.25
N LEU A 68 3.51 8.77 -10.12
CA LEU A 68 2.39 9.70 -10.11
C LEU A 68 2.82 11.16 -10.37
N GLY A 69 4.12 11.46 -10.28
CA GLY A 69 4.66 12.82 -10.35
C GLY A 69 4.32 13.66 -9.12
N LEU A 70 4.29 13.03 -7.96
CA LEU A 70 4.03 13.64 -6.66
C LEU A 70 5.32 13.74 -5.86
N SER A 71 5.44 14.78 -5.02
CA SER A 71 6.47 14.82 -3.98
C SER A 71 6.11 13.87 -2.85
N THR A 72 7.00 12.94 -2.51
CA THR A 72 6.80 12.02 -1.38
C THR A 72 6.61 12.75 -0.06
N ASP A 73 7.35 13.84 0.16
CA ASP A 73 7.26 14.63 1.40
C ASP A 73 5.90 15.32 1.53
N GLU A 74 5.44 15.98 0.46
CA GLU A 74 4.15 16.67 0.47
C GLU A 74 3.01 15.65 0.57
N ALA A 75 3.09 14.53 -0.14
CA ALA A 75 2.12 13.45 -0.02
C ALA A 75 2.11 12.87 1.41
N GLY A 76 3.26 12.68 2.04
CA GLY A 76 3.37 12.21 3.43
C GLY A 76 2.71 13.15 4.45
N LYS A 77 2.83 14.46 4.26
CA LYS A 77 2.10 15.46 5.06
C LYS A 77 0.59 15.31 4.90
N ARG A 78 0.10 15.18 3.66
CA ARG A 78 -1.33 14.96 3.37
C ARG A 78 -1.88 13.70 4.02
N PHE A 79 -1.14 12.59 3.98
CA PHE A 79 -1.53 11.36 4.68
C PHE A 79 -1.56 11.53 6.20
N THR A 80 -0.65 12.31 6.77
CA THR A 80 -0.64 12.61 8.21
C THR A 80 -1.86 13.43 8.60
N GLU A 81 -2.14 14.51 7.87
CA GLU A 81 -3.33 15.36 8.06
C GLU A 81 -4.62 14.53 7.91
N TRP A 82 -4.71 13.70 6.86
CA TRP A 82 -5.88 12.86 6.60
C TRP A 82 -6.14 11.85 7.73
N ARG A 83 -5.08 11.25 8.29
CA ARG A 83 -5.22 10.28 9.40
C ARG A 83 -5.72 10.93 10.69
N GLU A 84 -5.50 12.21 10.91
CA GLU A 84 -5.97 12.91 12.11
C GLU A 84 -7.46 13.28 12.03
N VAL A 85 -8.03 13.31 10.81
CA VAL A 85 -9.43 13.69 10.56
C VAL A 85 -10.34 12.52 10.15
N ALA A 86 -9.77 11.36 9.83
CA ALA A 86 -10.48 10.13 9.45
C ALA A 86 -10.77 9.24 10.67
#